data_AF-A0A6A5VKC0-F1
#
_entry.id   AF-A0A6A5VKC0-F1
#
_cell.length_a   1.000
_cell.length_b   1.000
_cell.length_c   1.000
_cell.angle_alpha   90.00
_cell.angle_beta   90.00
_cell.angle_gamma   90.00
#
_symmetry.space_group_name_H-M   'P 1'
#
loop_
_entity.id
_entity.type
_entity.pdbx_description
1 polymer ?
#
loop_
_entity_poly.entity_id
_entity_poly.type
_entity_poly.pdbx_seq_one_letter_code
_entity_poly.pdbx_strand_id
1 'polypeptide(L)'
;MTDTMRVESLGPGHPTYSDVPVSEIMRALSRPLQPQLPLSQPRCRHCNLTTSLRRRTTGPLNRNGNVGRPYYICIPCEDNDTRGWVTWDDERGICDGNPVCHCGGLSRQDRKGNASRRTGLGFWTCATGSCNYYSEYSNGWTTQEMNTLPHAPQCTEFYPWLL
;
A
#
# COMPACT_ATOMS: atom_id res chain seq x y z
N MET A 1 -2.40 31.28 25.89
CA MET A 1 -1.74 30.60 27.01
C MET A 1 -1.11 29.33 26.44
N THR A 2 0.18 29.38 26.12
CA THR A 2 0.95 28.28 25.53
C THR A 2 1.65 27.54 26.65
N ASP A 3 1.18 26.34 26.94
CA ASP A 3 1.79 25.47 27.94
C ASP A 3 3.09 24.90 27.37
N THR A 4 4.21 25.26 27.99
CA THR A 4 5.56 24.87 27.58
C THR A 4 6.09 23.91 28.62
N MET A 5 6.14 22.61 28.30
CA MET A 5 6.79 21.63 29.17
C MET A 5 8.31 21.89 29.17
N ARG A 6 8.86 22.22 30.34
CA ARG A 6 10.31 22.26 30.57
C ARG A 6 10.86 20.84 30.56
N VAL A 7 11.73 20.54 29.61
CA VAL A 7 12.56 19.34 29.61
C VAL A 7 13.89 19.68 30.28
N GLU A 8 14.23 18.98 31.36
CA GLU A 8 15.50 19.15 32.06
C GLU A 8 16.65 18.61 31.20
N SER A 9 17.73 19.40 31.12
CA SER A 9 18.89 19.19 30.24
C SER A 9 19.74 17.99 30.68
N LEU A 10 19.89 17.00 29.80
CA LEU A 10 20.85 15.90 29.93
C LEU A 10 22.22 16.31 29.36
N GLY A 11 23.10 16.86 30.21
CA GLY A 11 24.57 16.88 30.06
C GLY A 11 25.23 17.43 28.78
N PRO A 12 26.50 17.86 28.83
CA PRO A 12 27.22 18.31 27.65
C PRO A 12 27.62 17.11 26.76
N GLY A 13 27.14 17.08 25.52
CA GLY A 13 27.59 16.12 24.49
C GLY A 13 26.48 15.34 23.76
N HIS A 14 25.23 15.47 24.16
CA HIS A 14 24.10 14.91 23.41
C HIS A 14 23.49 15.97 22.48
N PRO A 15 23.19 15.64 21.20
CA PRO A 15 22.38 16.51 20.37
C PRO A 15 21.01 16.64 21.03
N THR A 16 20.72 17.80 21.62
CA THR A 16 19.38 18.10 22.11
C THR A 16 18.45 18.14 20.91
N TYR A 17 17.40 17.33 20.94
CA TYR A 17 16.33 17.20 19.94
C TYR A 17 15.49 18.50 19.79
N SER A 18 16.06 19.68 20.06
CA SER A 18 15.34 20.90 20.44
C SER A 18 14.87 21.78 19.27
N ASP A 19 15.21 21.46 18.01
CA ASP A 19 14.96 22.40 16.92
C ASP A 19 13.99 21.90 15.84
N VAL A 20 13.29 20.77 16.04
CA VAL A 20 12.27 20.32 15.09
C VAL A 20 10.92 20.93 15.44
N PRO A 21 10.33 21.81 14.60
CA PRO A 21 9.01 22.37 14.86
C PRO A 21 7.97 21.26 15.01
N VAL A 22 7.00 21.43 15.93
CA VAL A 22 5.90 20.48 16.11
C VAL A 22 5.17 20.21 14.79
N SER A 23 5.04 21.20 13.91
CA SER A 23 4.47 21.03 12.57
C SER A 23 5.25 20.05 11.69
N GLU A 24 6.58 20.02 11.81
CA GLU A 24 7.44 19.08 11.09
C GLU A 24 7.36 17.67 11.69
N ILE A 25 7.27 17.56 13.02
CA ILE A 25 7.00 16.30 13.70
C ILE A 25 5.64 15.74 13.27
N MET A 26 4.58 16.55 13.31
CA MET A 26 3.24 16.14 12.90
C MET A 26 3.19 15.79 11.41
N ARG A 27 3.90 16.52 10.55
CA ARG A 27 4.03 16.17 9.12
C ARG A 27 4.75 14.83 8.95
N ALA A 28 5.81 14.56 9.69
CA ALA A 28 6.53 13.30 9.64
C ALA A 28 5.68 12.13 10.15
N LEU A 29 4.96 12.30 11.25
CA LEU A 29 4.05 11.29 11.81
C LEU A 29 2.82 11.04 10.93
N SER A 30 2.43 12.02 10.11
CA SER A 30 1.33 11.89 9.15
C SER A 30 1.76 11.26 7.82
N ARG A 31 3.06 10.98 7.61
CA ARG A 31 3.51 10.36 6.36
C ARG A 31 3.06 8.90 6.31
N PRO A 32 2.55 8.44 5.16
CA PRO A 32 2.24 7.03 4.98
C PRO A 32 3.50 6.17 5.14
N LEU A 33 3.34 4.99 5.72
CA LEU A 33 4.45 4.03 5.81
C LEU A 33 4.88 3.61 4.40
N GLN A 34 6.15 3.85 4.11
CA GLN A 34 6.79 3.46 2.86
C GLN A 34 7.12 1.96 2.90
N PRO A 35 6.70 1.17 1.90
CA PRO A 35 7.03 -0.25 1.84
C PRO A 35 8.53 -0.43 1.61
N GLN A 36 9.16 -1.28 2.40
CA GLN A 36 10.54 -1.72 2.14
C GLN A 36 10.50 -2.91 1.18
N LEU A 37 11.12 -2.75 0.01
CA LEU A 37 11.12 -3.74 -1.06
C LEU A 37 12.55 -4.12 -1.45
N PRO A 38 12.86 -5.41 -1.69
CA PRO A 38 12.00 -6.58 -1.52
C PRO A 38 11.49 -6.78 -0.10
N LEU A 39 10.28 -7.34 0.06
CA LEU A 39 9.64 -7.62 1.33
C LEU A 39 10.48 -8.63 2.12
N SER A 40 10.90 -8.24 3.33
CA SER A 40 11.77 -9.06 4.18
C SER A 40 11.02 -10.24 4.84
N GLN A 41 9.79 -10.02 5.30
CA GLN A 41 8.96 -11.05 5.96
C GLN A 41 7.46 -10.80 5.73
N PRO A 42 6.97 -10.98 4.49
CA PRO A 42 5.54 -10.86 4.24
C PRO A 42 4.75 -11.90 5.06
N ARG A 43 3.50 -11.56 5.37
CA ARG A 43 2.54 -12.46 6.02
C ARG A 43 1.29 -12.53 5.19
N CYS A 44 0.80 -13.75 4.94
CA CYS A 44 -0.52 -13.91 4.36
C CYS A 44 -1.57 -13.31 5.30
N ARG A 45 -2.37 -12.35 4.86
CA ARG A 45 -3.41 -11.75 5.70
C ARG A 45 -4.54 -12.71 6.10
N HIS A 46 -4.61 -13.89 5.47
CA HIS A 46 -5.65 -14.89 5.75
C HIS A 46 -5.21 -15.92 6.79
N CYS A 47 -4.01 -16.49 6.67
CA CYS A 47 -3.50 -17.49 7.61
C CYS A 47 -2.43 -16.96 8.57
N ASN A 48 -1.92 -15.74 8.36
CA ASN A 48 -0.88 -15.08 9.14
C ASN A 48 0.49 -15.81 9.18
N LEU A 49 0.69 -16.79 8.31
CA LEU A 49 1.92 -17.57 8.20
C LEU A 49 2.85 -16.98 7.12
N THR A 50 4.14 -16.88 7.43
CA THR A 50 5.21 -16.53 6.48
C THR A 50 5.79 -17.78 5.81
N THR A 51 5.87 -18.90 6.54
CA THR A 51 6.43 -20.18 6.05
C THR A 51 5.66 -20.79 4.88
N SER A 52 4.40 -20.37 4.69
CA SER A 52 3.53 -20.79 3.61
C SER A 52 3.67 -19.95 2.33
N LEU A 53 4.52 -18.92 2.35
CA LEU A 53 4.70 -18.02 1.23
C LEU A 53 5.80 -18.50 0.30
N ARG A 54 5.52 -18.48 -1.00
CA ARG A 54 6.51 -18.74 -2.05
C ARG A 54 6.69 -17.50 -2.90
N ARG A 55 7.93 -17.05 -3.03
CA ARG A 55 8.29 -16.03 -4.00
C ARG A 55 8.33 -16.64 -5.40
N ARG A 56 7.69 -15.99 -6.37
CA ARG A 56 7.67 -16.37 -7.79
C ARG A 56 7.93 -15.11 -8.63
N THR A 57 8.23 -15.33 -9.90
CA THR A 57 8.33 -14.27 -10.91
C THR A 57 7.35 -14.58 -12.02
N THR A 58 6.62 -13.59 -12.49
CA THR A 58 5.71 -13.75 -13.62
C THR A 58 6.46 -14.17 -14.89
N GLY A 59 5.90 -15.15 -15.59
CA GLY A 59 6.50 -15.70 -16.80
C GLY A 59 6.45 -14.74 -18.00
N PRO A 60 7.24 -15.03 -19.05
CA PRO A 60 7.32 -14.22 -20.27
C PRO A 60 6.01 -14.14 -21.07
N LEU A 61 5.09 -15.08 -20.84
CA LEU A 61 3.79 -15.14 -21.51
C LEU A 61 2.68 -14.36 -20.78
N ASN A 62 3.01 -13.58 -19.73
CA ASN A 62 2.03 -12.80 -18.99
C ASN A 62 1.49 -11.64 -19.85
N ARG A 63 0.27 -11.80 -20.36
CA ARG A 63 -0.40 -10.81 -21.24
C ARG A 63 -0.91 -9.57 -20.52
N ASN A 64 -0.84 -9.52 -19.19
CA ASN A 64 -1.34 -8.40 -18.39
C ASN A 64 -0.28 -7.30 -18.17
N GLY A 65 0.84 -7.33 -18.91
CA GLY A 65 1.90 -6.34 -18.78
C GLY A 65 2.70 -6.45 -17.49
N ASN A 66 2.64 -7.61 -16.83
CA ASN A 66 3.30 -7.87 -15.56
C ASN A 66 4.54 -8.77 -15.71
N VAL A 67 5.03 -9.03 -16.94
CA VAL A 67 6.19 -9.91 -17.20
C VAL A 67 7.41 -9.51 -16.35
N GLY A 68 8.09 -10.49 -15.75
CA GLY A 68 9.33 -10.29 -14.99
C GLY A 68 9.13 -9.74 -13.56
N ARG A 69 7.91 -9.39 -13.17
CA ARG A 69 7.61 -8.87 -11.84
C ARG A 69 7.65 -9.99 -10.77
N PRO A 70 8.38 -9.80 -9.67
CA PRO A 70 8.38 -10.73 -8.56
C PRO A 70 7.15 -10.54 -7.66
N TYR A 71 6.64 -11.63 -7.10
CA TYR A 71 5.51 -11.63 -6.18
C TYR A 71 5.62 -12.77 -5.17
N TYR A 72 4.96 -12.61 -4.02
CA TYR A 72 4.71 -13.70 -3.09
C TYR A 72 3.30 -14.24 -3.28
N ILE A 73 3.14 -15.55 -3.14
CA ILE A 73 1.85 -16.24 -3.10
C ILE A 73 1.80 -17.17 -1.87
N CYS A 74 0.65 -17.24 -1.22
CA CYS A 74 0.42 -18.17 -0.11
C CYS A 74 -0.11 -19.50 -0.63
N ILE A 75 0.70 -20.57 -0.58
CA ILE A 75 0.33 -21.88 -1.16
C ILE A 75 -0.95 -22.46 -0.55
N PRO A 76 -1.14 -22.51 0.78
CA PRO A 76 -2.37 -23.07 1.37
C PRO A 76 -3.63 -22.23 1.09
N CYS A 77 -3.47 -20.98 0.64
CA CYS A 77 -4.59 -20.13 0.28
C CYS A 77 -4.79 -20.05 -1.25
N GLU A 78 -3.84 -20.56 -2.05
CA GLU A 78 -3.88 -20.57 -3.52
C GLU A 78 -5.07 -21.42 -4.03
N ASP A 79 -5.33 -22.58 -3.39
CA ASP A 79 -6.33 -23.56 -3.83
C ASP A 79 -7.78 -23.25 -3.43
N ASN A 80 -8.00 -22.21 -2.62
CA ASN A 80 -9.34 -21.75 -2.32
C ASN A 80 -9.74 -20.75 -3.41
N ASP A 81 -10.45 -21.21 -4.45
CA ASP A 81 -10.91 -20.54 -5.70
C ASP A 81 -11.54 -19.12 -5.57
N THR A 82 -11.56 -18.54 -4.37
CA THR A 82 -12.03 -17.18 -4.07
C THR A 82 -11.10 -16.34 -3.16
N ARG A 83 -9.95 -16.87 -2.67
CA ARG A 83 -9.18 -16.27 -1.55
C ARG A 83 -7.66 -16.42 -1.59
N GLY A 84 -7.06 -16.59 -2.77
CA GLY A 84 -5.60 -16.53 -2.93
C GLY A 84 -5.02 -15.25 -2.32
N TRP A 85 -3.98 -15.37 -1.49
CA TRP A 85 -3.19 -14.22 -1.08
C TRP A 85 -1.97 -14.10 -1.99
N VAL A 86 -1.88 -12.95 -2.67
CA VAL A 86 -0.76 -12.56 -3.51
C VAL A 86 -0.38 -11.13 -3.16
N THR A 87 0.92 -10.83 -3.15
CA THR A 87 1.42 -9.45 -3.13
C THR A 87 2.65 -9.32 -4.01
N TRP A 88 2.79 -8.18 -4.68
CA TRP A 88 3.95 -7.85 -5.49
C TRP A 88 5.16 -7.55 -4.60
N ASP A 89 6.35 -7.88 -5.10
CA ASP A 89 7.62 -7.74 -4.39
C ASP A 89 8.59 -6.79 -5.13
N ASP A 90 8.03 -5.80 -5.81
CA ASP A 90 8.74 -4.74 -6.52
C ASP A 90 8.13 -3.37 -6.22
N GLU A 91 8.80 -2.30 -6.65
CA GLU A 91 8.40 -0.90 -6.41
C GLU A 91 7.36 -0.39 -7.41
N ARG A 92 7.03 -1.18 -8.44
CA ARG A 92 6.20 -0.73 -9.55
C ARG A 92 4.79 -0.34 -9.07
N GLY A 93 4.36 0.85 -9.47
CA GLY A 93 3.07 1.43 -9.10
C GLY A 93 3.02 2.05 -7.71
N ILE A 94 4.16 2.17 -7.00
CA ILE A 94 4.24 2.80 -5.67
C ILE A 94 4.83 4.20 -5.81
N CYS A 95 4.08 5.21 -5.38
CA CYS A 95 4.50 6.61 -5.39
C CYS A 95 3.99 7.32 -4.12
N ASP A 96 4.69 8.36 -3.68
CA ASP A 96 4.33 9.16 -2.49
C ASP A 96 2.94 9.81 -2.56
N GLY A 97 2.42 10.03 -3.76
CA GLY A 97 1.07 10.58 -4.00
C GLY A 97 -0.04 9.53 -3.98
N ASN A 98 0.27 8.26 -3.79
CA ASN A 98 -0.72 7.21 -3.76
C ASN A 98 -1.63 7.32 -2.52
N PRO A 99 -2.90 6.93 -2.62
CA PRO A 99 -3.78 6.84 -1.45
C PRO A 99 -3.22 5.94 -0.35
N VAL A 100 -3.57 6.23 0.89
CA VAL A 100 -3.15 5.46 2.08
C VAL A 100 -4.04 4.22 2.25
N CYS A 101 -3.43 3.05 2.48
CA CYS A 101 -4.16 1.81 2.80
C CYS A 101 -4.76 1.84 4.21
N HIS A 102 -5.64 0.89 4.52
CA HIS A 102 -6.14 0.67 5.90
C HIS A 102 -5.04 0.36 6.93
N CYS A 103 -3.84 -0.01 6.46
CA CYS A 103 -2.67 -0.27 7.27
C CYS A 103 -1.81 0.96 7.59
N GLY A 104 -2.20 2.16 7.11
CA GLY A 104 -1.41 3.39 7.25
C GLY A 104 -0.22 3.50 6.30
N GLY A 105 0.05 2.48 5.49
CA GLY A 105 1.07 2.49 4.44
C GLY A 105 0.57 3.01 3.09
N LEU A 106 1.51 3.22 2.16
CA LEU A 106 1.14 3.53 0.78
C LEU A 106 0.39 2.37 0.11
N SER A 107 -0.56 2.74 -0.75
CA SER A 107 -1.10 1.82 -1.74
C SER A 107 -0.19 1.71 -2.96
N ARG A 108 -0.49 0.73 -3.81
CA ARG A 108 0.11 0.46 -5.10
C ARG A 108 -0.97 0.61 -6.16
N GLN A 109 -0.65 1.36 -7.21
CA GLN A 109 -1.44 1.41 -8.43
C GLN A 109 -1.19 0.15 -9.27
N ASP A 110 -2.26 -0.43 -9.80
CA ASP A 110 -2.19 -1.55 -10.74
C ASP A 110 -3.30 -1.41 -11.81
N ARG A 111 -3.33 -2.32 -12.77
CA ARG A 111 -4.21 -2.30 -13.93
C ARG A 111 -5.02 -3.58 -14.03
N LYS A 112 -6.32 -3.45 -14.28
CA LYS A 112 -7.20 -4.59 -14.55
C LYS A 112 -6.73 -5.32 -15.81
N GLY A 113 -6.41 -6.61 -15.64
CA GLY A 113 -5.93 -7.48 -16.71
C GLY A 113 -6.99 -7.79 -17.77
N ASN A 114 -6.56 -8.44 -18.85
CA ASN A 114 -7.33 -8.60 -20.09
C ASN A 114 -8.61 -9.45 -19.96
N ALA A 115 -8.70 -10.27 -18.92
CA ALA A 115 -9.90 -11.06 -18.64
C ALA A 115 -11.00 -10.25 -17.93
N SER A 116 -10.71 -9.01 -17.51
CA SER A 116 -11.68 -8.15 -16.83
C SER A 116 -12.63 -7.48 -17.83
N ARG A 117 -13.91 -7.37 -17.48
CA ARG A 117 -14.88 -6.52 -18.22
C ARG A 117 -14.47 -5.05 -18.26
N ARG A 118 -13.58 -4.64 -17.36
CA ARG A 118 -13.05 -3.27 -17.22
C ARG A 118 -11.54 -3.26 -17.45
N THR A 119 -11.09 -3.99 -18.47
CA THR A 119 -9.68 -4.10 -18.86
C THR A 119 -9.04 -2.72 -19.02
N GLY A 120 -7.81 -2.57 -18.54
CA GLY A 120 -7.04 -1.33 -18.69
C GLY A 120 -7.29 -0.28 -17.62
N LEU A 121 -8.43 -0.32 -16.92
CA LEU A 121 -8.70 0.60 -15.82
C LEU A 121 -7.83 0.30 -14.60
N GLY A 122 -7.52 1.37 -13.89
CA GLY A 122 -6.66 1.39 -12.73
C GLY A 122 -7.38 0.97 -11.46
N PHE A 123 -6.60 0.48 -10.51
CA PHE A 123 -7.05 0.26 -9.15
C PHE A 123 -5.88 0.42 -8.18
N TRP A 124 -6.21 0.63 -6.91
CA TRP A 124 -5.26 0.72 -5.82
C TRP A 124 -5.37 -0.53 -4.94
N THR A 125 -4.24 -1.04 -4.47
CA THR A 125 -4.17 -2.11 -3.46
C THR A 125 -3.14 -1.79 -2.40
N CYS A 126 -3.21 -2.43 -1.24
CA CYS A 126 -2.13 -2.33 -0.25
C CYS A 126 -0.78 -2.77 -0.88
N ALA A 127 0.24 -1.91 -0.84
CA ALA A 127 1.51 -2.15 -1.51
C ALA A 127 2.27 -3.39 -1.01
N THR A 128 2.07 -3.75 0.26
CA THR A 128 2.67 -4.91 0.95
C THR A 128 1.71 -6.11 1.07
N GLY A 129 0.44 -5.95 0.67
CA GLY A 129 -0.60 -6.96 0.91
C GLY A 129 -0.98 -7.20 2.38
N SER A 130 -0.52 -6.35 3.31
CA SER A 130 -0.76 -6.48 4.77
C SER A 130 -2.22 -6.25 5.18
N CYS A 131 -2.99 -5.50 4.39
CA CYS A 131 -4.44 -5.36 4.58
C CYS A 131 -5.22 -5.69 3.29
N ASN A 132 -6.54 -5.54 3.35
CA ASN A 132 -7.47 -5.82 2.26
C ASN A 132 -7.89 -4.56 1.48
N TYR A 133 -7.18 -3.43 1.63
CA TYR A 133 -7.49 -2.19 0.93
C TYR A 133 -7.53 -2.40 -0.59
N TYR A 134 -8.64 -1.96 -1.20
CA TYR A 134 -8.88 -1.98 -2.63
C TYR A 134 -9.76 -0.80 -3.03
N SER A 135 -9.36 -0.06 -4.06
CA SER A 135 -10.15 1.06 -4.61
C SER A 135 -10.02 1.10 -6.13
N GLU A 136 -11.13 1.41 -6.81
CA GLU A 136 -11.16 1.62 -8.27
C GLU A 136 -11.28 3.10 -8.64
N TYR A 137 -11.28 3.97 -7.65
CA TYR A 137 -11.49 5.40 -7.80
C TYR A 137 -10.16 6.14 -7.70
N SER A 138 -9.98 7.17 -8.52
CA SER A 138 -8.70 7.90 -8.66
C SER A 138 -8.19 8.52 -7.36
N ASN A 139 -9.08 8.84 -6.43
CA ASN A 139 -8.74 9.40 -5.12
C ASN A 139 -8.53 8.34 -4.02
N GLY A 140 -8.65 7.05 -4.34
CA GLY A 140 -8.43 5.95 -3.40
C GLY A 140 -9.58 5.63 -2.47
N TRP A 141 -10.76 6.24 -2.63
CA TRP A 141 -11.92 5.86 -1.83
C TRP A 141 -12.37 4.44 -2.19
N THR A 142 -12.76 3.65 -1.21
CA THR A 142 -13.34 2.33 -1.42
C THR A 142 -14.80 2.47 -1.88
N THR A 143 -15.34 1.42 -2.50
CA THR A 143 -16.77 1.37 -2.84
C THR A 143 -17.65 1.53 -1.60
N GLN A 144 -17.21 1.01 -0.46
CA GLN A 144 -17.93 1.17 0.80
C GLN A 144 -17.99 2.63 1.23
N GLU A 145 -16.86 3.34 1.23
CA GLU A 145 -16.80 4.77 1.58
C GLU A 145 -17.66 5.62 0.66
N MET A 146 -17.61 5.38 -0.65
CA MET A 146 -18.45 6.04 -1.65
C MET A 146 -19.95 5.86 -1.36
N ASN A 147 -20.37 4.65 -0.96
CA ASN A 147 -21.77 4.36 -0.68
C ASN A 147 -22.25 4.97 0.65
N THR A 148 -21.35 5.21 1.61
CA THR A 148 -21.69 5.77 2.92
C THR A 148 -21.76 7.29 2.96
N LEU A 149 -21.20 7.99 1.96
CA LEU A 149 -21.14 9.44 1.93
C LEU A 149 -21.97 9.99 0.75
N PRO A 150 -23.19 10.53 1.00
CA PRO A 150 -24.11 10.96 -0.06
C PRO A 150 -23.63 12.15 -0.91
N HIS A 151 -22.49 12.75 -0.57
CA HIS A 151 -21.84 13.84 -1.31
C HIS A 151 -20.33 13.58 -1.46
N ALA A 152 -19.94 12.32 -1.63
CA ALA A 152 -18.56 11.99 -1.98
C ALA A 152 -18.08 12.92 -3.13
N PRO A 153 -16.86 13.48 -3.05
CA PRO A 153 -16.30 14.28 -4.14
C PRO A 153 -16.42 13.55 -5.47
N GLN A 154 -16.30 14.26 -6.60
CA GLN A 154 -16.30 13.59 -7.90
C GLN A 154 -15.13 12.61 -8.02
N CYS A 155 -15.40 11.34 -7.70
CA CYS A 155 -14.47 10.23 -7.80
C CYS A 155 -14.69 9.56 -9.14
N THR A 156 -13.64 9.47 -9.94
CA THR A 156 -13.70 8.87 -11.27
C THR A 156 -12.86 7.61 -11.32
N GLU A 157 -13.31 6.67 -12.14
CA GLU A 157 -12.45 5.59 -12.61
C GLU A 157 -11.32 6.20 -13.44
N PHE A 158 -10.15 5.57 -13.44
CA PHE A 158 -8.96 6.15 -14.07
C PHE A 158 -8.18 5.11 -14.87
N TYR A 159 -7.40 5.59 -15.85
CA TYR A 159 -6.36 4.79 -16.47
C TYR A 159 -5.07 4.96 -15.65
N PRO A 160 -4.39 3.88 -15.27
CA PRO A 160 -3.26 3.98 -14.36
C PRO A 160 -2.03 4.39 -15.17
N TRP A 161 -1.27 5.35 -14.64
CA TRP A 161 -0.02 5.87 -15.20
C TRP A 161 1.16 5.01 -14.77
N LEU A 162 1.02 3.68 -14.87
CA LEU A 162 2.04 2.72 -14.47
C LEU A 162 3.32 2.93 -15.28
N LEU A 163 4.29 3.63 -14.68
CA LEU A 163 5.70 3.56 -15.05
C LEU A 163 6.22 2.13 -14.82
#